data_AF-A0A3N4JAE3-F1
#
_entry.id   AF-A0A3N4JAE3-F1
#
_cell.length_a   1.000
_cell.length_b   1.000
_cell.length_c   1.000
_cell.angle_alpha   90.00
_cell.angle_beta   90.00
_cell.angle_gamma   90.00
#
_symmetry.space_group_name_H-M   'P 1'
#
loop_
_entity.id
_entity.type
_entity.pdbx_description
1 polymer ?
#
loop_
_entity_poly.entity_id
_entity_poly.type
_entity_poly.pdbx_seq_one_letter_code
_entity_poly.pdbx_strand_id
1 'polypeptide(L)'
;MTSSEGSIAGVSPSSKIKNCTYHTDPLPVEYLNQWCEAEQWVRLRRRLAYCEAQKALCQEMLGPATVEFFEKYNFQQFTYDPSEPTDVEFKRLCEQRRWGPAKLSKVQKEYDIAQQKSALWKQQQCEPFATSAVVEFFQNHKFDNFTYDTSAKPVEELRRLQTEQEKVQIDRAELFNALNAETESQAAGAPDVSPFLDPLLGQVGNLPAVEFLKAQRVRGYNYNSSLLHEEFGNLLNAKKAEWEAKHPKPKANRTVEEKARRKKWEKEWKKIEAELKKRFQFAVEKEFDSLVVFIRRSTGLKAWEVMVELYGVGKEAVIKEEAEKVSSCSNV
;
A
#
# COMPACT_ATOMS: atom_id res chain seq x y z
N MET A 1 67.32 -5.62 28.17
CA MET A 1 67.12 -7.01 27.68
C MET A 1 65.66 -7.36 27.86
N THR A 2 65.03 -7.75 26.75
CA THR A 2 63.68 -8.35 26.56
C THR A 2 62.45 -7.59 27.05
N SER A 3 61.90 -6.78 26.13
CA SER A 3 60.47 -6.46 26.00
C SER A 3 59.67 -7.70 25.60
N SER A 4 58.43 -7.81 26.10
CA SER A 4 57.40 -8.70 25.52
C SER A 4 56.04 -8.02 25.68
N GLU A 5 55.60 -7.34 24.63
CA GLU A 5 54.21 -6.90 24.46
C GLU A 5 53.51 -7.92 23.57
N GLY A 6 52.52 -8.61 24.15
CA GLY A 6 51.61 -9.50 23.42
C GLY A 6 50.60 -8.68 22.64
N SER A 7 50.77 -8.63 21.32
CA SER A 7 49.84 -8.01 20.38
C SER A 7 48.69 -8.98 20.08
N ILE A 8 47.47 -8.64 20.51
CA ILE A 8 46.25 -9.36 20.17
C ILE A 8 45.74 -8.80 18.84
N ALA A 9 45.90 -9.56 17.77
CA ALA A 9 45.36 -9.26 16.46
C ALA A 9 43.82 -9.40 16.49
N GLY A 10 43.13 -8.26 16.48
CA GLY A 10 41.70 -8.20 16.19
C GLY A 10 41.44 -8.47 14.72
N VAL A 11 40.76 -9.59 14.43
CA VAL A 11 40.27 -9.92 13.09
C VAL A 11 39.07 -9.01 12.78
N SER A 12 39.27 -8.03 11.90
CA SER A 12 38.17 -7.26 11.29
C SER A 12 37.37 -8.16 10.35
N PRO A 13 36.01 -8.15 10.41
CA PRO A 13 35.21 -8.87 9.44
C PRO A 13 35.31 -8.18 8.08
N SER A 14 35.97 -8.84 7.13
CA SER A 14 36.02 -8.46 5.71
C SER A 14 34.62 -8.57 5.11
N SER A 15 33.89 -7.46 5.08
CA SER A 15 32.74 -7.29 4.20
C SER A 15 33.25 -7.13 2.77
N LYS A 16 33.21 -8.23 1.99
CA LYS A 16 33.37 -8.16 0.53
C LYS A 16 32.16 -7.41 -0.05
N ILE A 17 32.24 -6.08 -0.09
CA ILE A 17 31.37 -5.26 -0.92
C ILE A 17 31.78 -5.58 -2.36
N LYS A 18 30.90 -6.29 -3.07
CA LYS A 18 31.02 -6.47 -4.51
C LYS A 18 30.77 -5.09 -5.12
N ASN A 19 31.81 -4.46 -5.66
CA ASN A 19 31.67 -3.26 -6.49
C ASN A 19 30.90 -3.65 -7.75
N CYS A 20 29.61 -3.36 -7.78
CA CYS A 20 28.84 -3.34 -9.01
C CYS A 20 29.18 -2.04 -9.74
N THR A 21 29.89 -2.16 -10.85
CA THR A 21 30.10 -1.04 -11.79
C THR A 21 28.77 -0.80 -12.51
N TYR A 22 28.08 0.28 -12.18
CA TYR A 22 26.86 0.68 -12.87
C TYR A 22 27.21 1.38 -14.19
N HIS A 23 26.57 0.95 -15.28
CA HIS A 23 26.61 1.67 -16.55
C HIS A 23 25.74 2.91 -16.46
N THR A 24 26.30 4.06 -16.82
CA THR A 24 25.73 5.41 -16.69
C THR A 24 24.95 5.84 -17.93
N ASP A 25 24.25 4.92 -18.60
CA ASP A 25 23.40 5.28 -19.73
C ASP A 25 21.95 5.37 -19.26
N PRO A 26 21.28 6.53 -19.39
CA PRO A 26 19.87 6.64 -19.07
C PRO A 26 19.08 5.78 -20.05
N LEU A 27 18.50 4.68 -19.56
CA LEU A 27 17.71 3.77 -20.38
C LEU A 27 16.37 4.43 -20.81
N PRO A 28 15.81 4.03 -21.97
CA PRO A 28 14.61 4.65 -22.51
C PRO A 28 13.38 4.47 -21.60
N VAL A 29 12.63 5.56 -21.48
CA VAL A 29 11.38 5.75 -20.71
C VAL A 29 10.30 4.69 -21.04
N GLU A 30 10.38 4.03 -22.19
CA GLU A 30 9.45 3.01 -22.69
C GLU A 30 9.33 1.78 -21.76
N TYR A 31 10.34 1.50 -20.92
CA TYR A 31 10.35 0.36 -20.00
C TYR A 31 9.53 0.56 -18.71
N LEU A 32 9.14 1.79 -18.37
CA LEU A 32 8.28 2.07 -17.20
C LEU A 32 6.86 1.49 -17.35
N ASN A 33 6.39 1.32 -18.59
CA ASN A 33 5.01 0.96 -18.89
C ASN A 33 4.73 -0.55 -18.91
N GLN A 34 5.75 -1.39 -19.03
CA GLN A 34 5.56 -2.82 -19.25
C GLN A 34 5.52 -3.63 -17.94
N TRP A 35 5.97 -3.05 -16.82
CA TRP A 35 6.24 -3.79 -15.58
C TRP A 35 5.41 -3.39 -14.36
N CYS A 36 4.61 -2.33 -14.45
CA CYS A 36 3.75 -1.90 -13.35
C CYS A 36 2.29 -1.87 -13.82
N GLU A 37 1.56 -2.96 -13.56
CA GLU A 37 0.10 -2.97 -13.73
C GLU A 37 -0.54 -1.78 -13.02
N ALA A 38 -1.64 -1.26 -13.57
CA ALA A 38 -2.34 -0.07 -13.07
C ALA A 38 -2.59 -0.09 -11.55
N GLU A 39 -2.76 -1.28 -10.95
CA GLU A 39 -2.94 -1.45 -9.51
C GLU A 39 -1.71 -1.08 -8.66
N GLN A 40 -0.48 -1.35 -9.12
CA GLN A 40 0.73 -1.06 -8.36
C GLN A 40 0.95 0.45 -8.25
N TRP A 41 0.71 1.19 -9.33
CA TRP A 41 0.74 2.65 -9.35
C TRP A 41 -0.37 3.29 -8.51
N VAL A 42 -1.55 2.67 -8.46
CA VAL A 42 -2.63 3.10 -7.55
C VAL A 42 -2.22 2.91 -6.10
N ARG A 43 -1.55 1.80 -5.76
CA ARG A 43 -1.01 1.58 -4.40
C ARG A 43 0.08 2.59 -4.05
N LEU A 44 1.01 2.86 -4.97
CA LEU A 44 2.08 3.85 -4.79
C LEU A 44 1.51 5.26 -4.56
N ARG A 45 0.56 5.71 -5.40
CA ARG A 45 -0.12 7.00 -5.22
C ARG A 45 -0.87 7.10 -3.90
N ARG A 46 -1.59 6.05 -3.48
CA ARG A 46 -2.24 6.00 -2.16
C ARG A 46 -1.22 6.10 -1.01
N ARG A 47 -0.08 5.43 -1.13
CA ARG A 47 0.98 5.44 -0.13
C ARG A 47 1.63 6.83 -0.03
N LEU A 48 1.91 7.47 -1.17
CA LEU A 48 2.42 8.83 -1.21
C LEU A 48 1.42 9.81 -0.58
N ALA A 49 0.16 9.77 -1.01
CA ALA A 49 -0.89 10.63 -0.47
C ALA A 49 -1.05 10.44 1.06
N TYR A 50 -0.94 9.21 1.56
CA TYR A 50 -0.92 8.93 2.99
C TYR A 50 0.30 9.55 3.70
N CYS A 51 1.50 9.42 3.12
CA CYS A 51 2.72 10.02 3.70
C CYS A 51 2.63 11.55 3.72
N GLU A 52 2.09 12.17 2.66
CA GLU A 52 1.90 13.62 2.58
C GLU A 52 0.83 14.11 3.57
N ALA A 53 -0.27 13.37 3.71
CA ALA A 53 -1.30 13.66 4.71
C ALA A 53 -0.76 13.51 6.14
N GLN A 54 0.05 12.48 6.41
CA GLN A 54 0.71 12.32 7.70
C GLN A 54 1.70 13.45 7.98
N LYS A 55 2.48 13.86 6.97
CA LYS A 55 3.40 15.00 7.11
C LYS A 55 2.65 16.29 7.40
N ALA A 56 1.52 16.54 6.73
CA ALA A 56 0.66 17.68 6.99
C ALA A 56 0.07 17.64 8.40
N LEU A 57 -0.51 16.50 8.81
CA LEU A 57 -1.01 16.28 10.18
C LEU A 57 0.09 16.52 11.23
N CYS A 58 1.31 16.07 10.95
CA CYS A 58 2.46 16.26 11.82
C CYS A 58 2.97 17.70 11.89
N GLN A 59 2.81 18.48 10.82
CA GLN A 59 3.11 19.91 10.81
C GLN A 59 2.10 20.67 11.66
N GLU A 60 0.82 20.30 11.57
CA GLU A 60 -0.29 20.89 12.34
C GLU A 60 -0.33 20.43 13.81
N MET A 61 0.14 19.23 14.11
CA MET A 61 0.21 18.74 15.49
C MET A 61 1.27 19.51 16.29
N LEU A 62 0.82 20.18 17.35
CA LEU A 62 1.72 20.66 18.39
C LEU A 62 2.31 19.47 19.14
N GLY A 63 3.61 19.53 19.44
CA GLY A 63 4.23 18.47 20.21
C GLY A 63 3.63 18.43 21.62
N PRO A 64 3.40 17.23 22.19
CA PRO A 64 2.65 17.06 23.44
C PRO A 64 3.30 17.85 24.60
N ALA A 65 4.62 17.98 24.61
CA ALA A 65 5.35 18.71 25.65
C ALA A 65 5.05 20.22 25.67
N THR A 66 4.78 20.85 24.52
CA THR A 66 4.43 22.27 24.46
C THR A 66 3.00 22.50 24.94
N VAL A 67 2.07 21.60 24.59
CA VAL A 67 0.70 21.64 25.09
C VAL A 67 0.67 21.47 26.60
N GLU A 68 1.35 20.45 27.14
CA GLU A 68 1.47 20.20 28.58
C GLU A 68 2.07 21.40 29.33
N PHE A 69 3.07 22.06 28.72
CA PHE A 69 3.66 23.28 29.28
C PHE A 69 2.60 24.37 29.45
N PHE A 70 1.79 24.65 28.43
CA PHE A 70 0.77 25.69 28.52
C PHE A 70 -0.40 25.30 29.43
N GLU A 71 -0.83 24.04 29.40
CA GLU A 71 -1.88 23.52 30.29
C GLU A 71 -1.51 23.68 31.77
N LYS A 72 -0.25 23.44 32.14
CA LYS A 72 0.27 23.66 33.49
C LYS A 72 0.06 25.10 33.97
N TYR A 73 0.01 26.06 33.06
CA TYR A 73 -0.16 27.48 33.37
C TYR A 73 -1.55 28.02 33.04
N ASN A 74 -2.52 27.20 32.63
CA ASN A 74 -3.91 27.63 32.43
C ASN A 74 -4.51 28.22 33.72
N PHE A 75 -5.22 29.35 33.60
CA PHE A 75 -5.93 30.00 34.71
C PHE A 75 -7.05 30.90 34.18
N GLN A 76 -7.87 31.47 35.05
CA GLN A 76 -9.07 32.22 34.64
C GLN A 76 -8.87 33.30 33.55
N GLN A 77 -7.67 33.89 33.42
CA GLN A 77 -7.40 34.94 32.42
C GLN A 77 -6.56 34.46 31.24
N PHE A 78 -6.05 33.22 31.26
CA PHE A 78 -5.27 32.62 30.17
C PHE A 78 -5.82 31.24 29.82
N THR A 79 -6.24 31.12 28.57
CA THR A 79 -6.61 29.84 27.95
C THR A 79 -5.73 29.67 26.72
N TYR A 80 -4.85 28.67 26.75
CA TYR A 80 -3.97 28.36 25.62
C TYR A 80 -4.76 28.20 24.32
N ASP A 81 -4.35 28.93 23.29
CA ASP A 81 -4.91 28.82 21.94
C ASP A 81 -3.91 28.08 21.04
N PRO A 82 -4.18 26.82 20.66
CA PRO A 82 -3.27 26.05 19.81
C PRO A 82 -3.23 26.54 18.35
N SER A 83 -4.12 27.43 17.93
CA SER A 83 -4.11 27.99 16.58
C SER A 83 -3.08 29.12 16.40
N GLU A 84 -2.60 29.70 17.52
CA GLU A 84 -1.60 30.75 17.53
C GLU A 84 -0.17 30.18 17.63
N PRO A 85 0.84 30.85 17.05
CA PRO A 85 2.23 30.44 17.21
C PRO A 85 2.64 30.37 18.68
N THR A 86 3.37 29.33 19.06
CA THR A 86 3.74 29.05 20.46
C THR A 86 4.49 30.19 21.13
N ASP A 87 5.31 30.93 20.38
CA ASP A 87 6.06 32.08 20.92
C ASP A 87 5.14 33.27 21.22
N VAL A 88 4.07 33.44 20.42
CA VAL A 88 3.04 34.46 20.65
C VAL A 88 2.27 34.12 21.93
N GLU A 89 1.86 32.86 22.08
CA GLU A 89 1.17 32.37 23.29
C GLU A 89 2.05 32.45 24.54
N PHE A 90 3.35 32.15 24.43
CA PHE A 90 4.29 32.28 25.53
C PHE A 90 4.45 33.74 25.97
N LYS A 91 4.56 34.66 25.01
CA LYS A 91 4.59 36.10 25.30
C LYS A 91 3.31 36.57 26.00
N ARG A 92 2.15 36.17 25.48
CA ARG A 92 0.83 36.47 26.08
C ARG A 92 0.72 35.96 27.52
N LEU A 93 1.19 34.73 27.76
CA LEU A 93 1.25 34.15 29.10
C LEU A 93 2.12 34.99 30.05
N CYS A 94 3.31 35.39 29.61
CA CYS A 94 4.21 36.23 30.39
C CYS A 94 3.60 37.59 30.75
N GLU A 95 2.95 38.23 29.77
CA GLU A 95 2.29 39.54 29.95
C GLU A 95 1.13 39.50 30.93
N GLN A 96 0.29 38.46 30.87
CA GLN A 96 -0.86 38.32 31.77
C GLN A 96 -0.44 37.91 33.18
N ARG A 97 0.57 37.03 33.32
CA ARG A 97 1.05 36.57 34.63
C ARG A 97 1.93 37.58 35.35
N ARG A 98 2.54 38.53 34.62
CA ARG A 98 3.42 39.59 35.14
C ARG A 98 4.47 39.04 36.12
N TRP A 99 5.14 37.96 35.75
CA TRP A 99 6.14 37.34 36.61
C TRP A 99 7.36 38.26 36.80
N GLY A 100 7.90 38.27 38.02
CA GLY A 100 9.17 38.92 38.30
C GLY A 100 10.36 38.21 37.62
N PRO A 101 11.52 38.89 37.47
CA PRO A 101 12.65 38.41 36.65
C PRO A 101 13.13 36.99 36.97
N ALA A 102 13.21 36.64 38.26
CA ALA A 102 13.65 35.32 38.69
C ALA A 102 12.71 34.18 38.23
N LYS A 103 11.39 34.43 38.30
CA LYS A 103 10.39 33.45 37.88
C LYS A 103 10.29 33.39 36.35
N LEU A 104 10.40 34.54 35.67
CA LEU A 104 10.43 34.60 34.20
C LEU A 104 11.58 33.75 33.65
N SER A 105 12.79 33.89 34.19
CA SER A 105 13.96 33.11 33.76
C SER A 105 13.74 31.60 33.92
N LYS A 106 13.10 31.18 35.02
CA LYS A 106 12.77 29.77 35.23
C LYS A 106 11.75 29.27 34.20
N VAL A 107 10.68 30.02 33.96
CA VAL A 107 9.61 29.62 33.04
C VAL A 107 10.09 29.62 31.58
N GLN A 108 10.97 30.54 31.19
CA GLN A 108 11.64 30.52 29.88
C GLN A 108 12.39 29.20 29.66
N LYS A 109 13.19 28.76 30.63
CA LYS A 109 13.91 27.48 30.53
C LYS A 109 12.96 26.28 30.39
N GLU A 110 11.85 26.28 31.14
CA GLU A 110 10.84 25.23 31.02
C GLU A 110 10.18 25.22 29.63
N TYR A 111 9.93 26.40 29.06
CA TYR A 111 9.41 26.55 27.71
C TYR A 111 10.40 26.08 26.63
N ASP A 112 11.67 26.47 26.74
CA ASP A 112 12.72 26.06 25.81
C ASP A 112 12.89 24.53 25.81
N ILE A 113 12.81 23.89 26.99
CA ILE A 113 12.83 22.41 27.12
C ILE A 113 11.59 21.80 26.44
N ALA A 114 10.41 22.38 26.63
CA ALA A 114 9.18 21.90 26.01
C ALA A 114 9.25 22.00 24.47
N GLN A 115 9.75 23.13 23.94
CA GLN A 115 10.06 23.33 22.51
C GLN A 115 10.99 22.23 21.98
N GLN A 116 12.11 21.98 22.66
CA GLN A 116 13.07 20.94 22.25
C GLN A 116 12.46 19.54 22.26
N LYS A 117 11.70 19.19 23.31
CA LYS A 117 11.02 17.88 23.40
C LYS A 117 9.97 17.72 22.31
N SER A 118 9.21 18.77 22.02
CA SER A 118 8.24 18.78 20.93
C SER A 118 8.90 18.64 19.55
N ALA A 119 10.04 19.31 19.33
CA ALA A 119 10.82 19.17 18.11
C ALA A 119 11.39 17.75 17.94
N LEU A 120 11.93 17.16 19.02
CA LEU A 120 12.40 15.78 19.03
C LEU A 120 11.27 14.78 18.80
N TRP A 121 10.10 15.00 19.41
CA TRP A 121 8.93 14.18 19.18
C TRP A 121 8.46 14.25 17.72
N LYS A 122 8.40 15.45 17.13
CA LYS A 122 8.12 15.63 15.69
C LYS A 122 9.15 14.87 14.84
N GLN A 123 10.44 14.99 15.16
CA GLN A 123 11.50 14.29 14.44
C GLN A 123 11.40 12.76 14.58
N GLN A 124 11.08 12.24 15.77
CA GLN A 124 11.05 10.80 16.04
C GLN A 124 9.74 10.11 15.64
N GLN A 125 8.62 10.82 15.61
CA GLN A 125 7.33 10.23 15.22
C GLN A 125 6.93 10.58 13.79
N CYS A 126 7.22 11.77 13.27
CA CYS A 126 6.69 12.17 11.97
C CYS A 126 7.56 11.82 10.78
N GLU A 127 8.89 11.76 10.95
CA GLU A 127 9.82 11.40 9.87
C GLU A 127 9.90 9.88 9.60
N PRO A 128 9.97 8.98 10.59
CA PRO A 128 10.18 7.56 10.31
C PRO A 128 8.96 6.83 9.79
N PHE A 129 7.71 7.27 10.03
CA PHE A 129 6.54 6.57 9.45
C PHE A 129 6.45 6.75 7.93
N ALA A 130 6.69 7.95 7.42
CA ALA A 130 6.73 8.20 5.99
C ALA A 130 7.98 7.58 5.34
N THR A 131 9.13 7.68 6.01
CA THR A 131 10.40 7.19 5.46
C THR A 131 10.48 5.66 5.49
N SER A 132 10.07 5.00 6.57
CA SER A 132 10.13 3.53 6.71
C SER A 132 9.19 2.84 5.73
N ALA A 133 7.96 3.34 5.56
CA ALA A 133 7.00 2.75 4.64
C ALA A 133 7.44 2.85 3.17
N VAL A 134 8.18 3.91 2.81
CA VAL A 134 8.70 4.14 1.47
C VAL A 134 10.01 3.37 1.25
N VAL A 135 10.89 3.33 2.25
CA VAL A 135 12.11 2.51 2.22
C VAL A 135 11.76 1.02 2.15
N GLU A 136 10.78 0.54 2.92
CA GLU A 136 10.25 -0.82 2.85
C GLU A 136 9.70 -1.12 1.45
N PHE A 137 8.98 -0.17 0.85
CA PHE A 137 8.50 -0.30 -0.53
C PHE A 137 9.67 -0.49 -1.52
N PHE A 138 10.71 0.35 -1.44
CA PHE A 138 11.90 0.25 -2.29
C PHE A 138 12.80 -0.97 -1.99
N GLN A 139 12.83 -1.45 -0.75
CA GLN A 139 13.61 -2.64 -0.37
C GLN A 139 12.91 -3.94 -0.77
N ASN A 140 11.57 -3.97 -0.74
CA ASN A 140 10.79 -5.14 -1.08
C ASN A 140 10.51 -5.27 -2.59
N HIS A 141 10.78 -4.23 -3.37
CA HIS A 141 10.63 -4.25 -4.83
C HIS A 141 11.98 -3.93 -5.46
N LYS A 142 12.63 -4.93 -6.07
CA LYS A 142 13.79 -4.66 -6.92
C LYS A 142 13.30 -4.04 -8.21
N PHE A 143 13.64 -2.77 -8.41
CA PHE A 143 13.46 -2.09 -9.68
C PHE A 143 14.68 -2.36 -10.54
N ASP A 144 14.65 -3.41 -11.35
CA ASP A 144 15.83 -3.87 -12.11
C ASP A 144 16.33 -2.84 -13.15
N ASN A 145 15.57 -1.78 -13.43
CA ASN A 145 15.90 -0.76 -14.44
C ASN A 145 15.77 0.69 -13.95
N PHE A 146 15.64 0.90 -12.64
CA PHE A 146 15.66 2.26 -12.07
C PHE A 146 16.82 2.39 -11.10
N THR A 147 17.78 3.24 -11.46
CA THR A 147 18.72 3.81 -10.49
C THR A 147 17.91 4.74 -9.60
N TYR A 148 17.43 4.20 -8.49
CA TYR A 148 16.88 5.03 -7.43
C TYR A 148 18.05 5.72 -6.73
N ASP A 149 17.93 7.03 -6.53
CA ASP A 149 18.96 7.76 -5.81
C ASP A 149 18.87 7.42 -4.32
N THR A 150 19.68 6.46 -3.88
CA THR A 150 19.81 6.08 -2.46
C THR A 150 20.21 7.24 -1.54
N SER A 151 20.75 8.32 -2.11
CA SER A 151 21.13 9.53 -1.38
C SER A 151 20.00 10.57 -1.29
N ALA A 152 18.97 10.45 -2.14
CA ALA A 152 17.78 11.29 -2.09
C ALA A 152 16.85 10.90 -0.93
N LYS A 153 16.06 11.86 -0.45
CA LYS A 153 15.03 11.56 0.55
C LYS A 153 13.97 10.65 -0.09
N PRO A 154 13.58 9.53 0.54
CA PRO A 154 12.70 8.54 -0.10
C PRO A 154 11.37 9.09 -0.64
N VAL A 155 10.78 10.09 0.03
CA VAL A 155 9.56 10.77 -0.43
C VAL A 155 9.80 11.62 -1.69
N GLU A 156 10.94 12.29 -1.78
CA GLU A 156 11.30 13.11 -2.95
C GLU A 156 11.55 12.21 -4.17
N GLU A 157 12.20 11.07 -3.96
CA GLU A 157 12.39 10.07 -5.01
C GLU A 157 11.06 9.47 -5.49
N LEU A 158 10.14 9.20 -4.58
CA LEU A 158 8.83 8.67 -4.94
C LEU A 158 7.97 9.69 -5.73
N ARG A 159 8.11 11.00 -5.45
CA ARG A 159 7.52 12.05 -6.28
C ARG A 159 8.13 12.11 -7.67
N ARG A 160 9.47 12.06 -7.76
CA ARG A 160 10.18 12.04 -9.04
C ARG A 160 9.64 10.91 -9.92
N LEU A 161 9.51 9.71 -9.36
CA LEU A 161 8.97 8.54 -10.06
C LEU A 161 7.53 8.74 -10.53
N GLN A 162 6.66 9.33 -9.69
CA GLN A 162 5.29 9.64 -10.08
C GLN A 162 5.26 10.62 -11.25
N THR A 163 6.05 11.70 -11.20
CA THR A 163 6.10 12.69 -12.27
C THR A 163 6.60 12.10 -13.59
N GLU A 164 7.65 11.27 -13.53
CA GLU A 164 8.14 10.58 -14.73
C GLU A 164 7.07 9.64 -15.30
N GLN A 165 6.37 8.87 -14.46
CA GLN A 165 5.27 8.02 -14.91
C GLN A 165 4.11 8.81 -15.54
N GLU A 166 3.75 9.96 -14.98
CA GLU A 166 2.70 10.82 -15.53
C GLU A 166 3.09 11.34 -16.92
N LYS A 167 4.35 11.74 -17.13
CA LYS A 167 4.87 12.10 -18.45
C LYS A 167 4.73 10.94 -19.43
N VAL A 168 5.17 9.75 -19.03
CA VAL A 168 5.09 8.54 -19.87
C VAL A 168 3.64 8.25 -20.32
N GLN A 169 2.68 8.43 -19.41
CA GLN A 169 1.26 8.19 -19.71
C GLN A 169 0.69 9.25 -20.66
N ILE A 170 1.13 10.50 -20.53
CA ILE A 170 0.77 11.59 -21.45
C ILE A 170 1.34 11.26 -22.85
N ASP A 171 2.63 10.97 -22.95
CA ASP A 171 3.30 10.65 -24.22
C ASP A 171 2.63 9.44 -24.91
N ARG A 172 2.27 8.41 -24.14
CA ARG A 172 1.56 7.23 -24.65
C ARG A 172 0.16 7.57 -25.17
N ALA A 173 -0.58 8.41 -24.45
CA ALA A 173 -1.91 8.84 -24.89
C ALA A 173 -1.84 9.66 -26.19
N GLU A 174 -0.84 10.53 -26.31
CA GLU A 174 -0.58 11.30 -27.54
C GLU A 174 -0.24 10.37 -28.72
N LEU A 175 0.61 9.37 -28.50
CA LEU A 175 1.01 8.41 -29.53
C LEU A 175 -0.18 7.54 -29.98
N PHE A 176 -1.04 7.11 -29.04
CA PHE A 176 -2.26 6.36 -29.35
C PHE A 176 -3.27 7.21 -30.13
N ASN A 177 -3.44 8.48 -29.77
CA ASN A 177 -4.30 9.41 -30.50
C ASN A 177 -3.78 9.67 -31.92
N ALA A 178 -2.46 9.81 -32.10
CA ALA A 178 -1.84 9.94 -33.42
C ALA A 178 -2.08 8.70 -34.30
N LEU A 179 -1.94 7.49 -33.73
CA LEU A 179 -2.20 6.24 -34.44
C LEU A 179 -3.66 6.10 -34.89
N ASN A 180 -4.60 6.49 -34.03
CA ASN A 180 -6.03 6.44 -34.35
C ASN A 180 -6.38 7.46 -35.45
N ALA A 181 -5.83 8.68 -35.40
CA ALA A 181 -6.03 9.67 -36.44
C ALA A 181 -5.51 9.21 -37.82
N GLU A 182 -4.39 8.49 -37.84
CA GLU A 182 -3.83 7.91 -39.07
C GLU A 182 -4.70 6.75 -39.60
N THR A 183 -5.27 5.94 -38.71
CA THR A 183 -6.17 4.83 -39.07
C THR A 183 -7.52 5.34 -39.61
N GLU A 184 -8.09 6.39 -39.02
CA GLU A 184 -9.31 7.04 -39.51
C GLU A 184 -9.11 7.69 -40.90
N SER A 185 -7.91 8.21 -41.17
CA SER A 185 -7.56 8.76 -42.49
C SER A 185 -7.48 7.68 -43.59
N GLN A 186 -7.15 6.43 -43.23
CA GLN A 186 -7.05 5.30 -44.15
C GLN A 186 -8.38 4.54 -44.32
N ALA A 187 -9.28 4.60 -43.33
CA ALA A 187 -10.58 3.92 -43.37
C ALA A 187 -11.61 4.60 -44.31
N ALA A 188 -11.33 5.79 -44.83
CA ALA A 188 -12.21 6.52 -45.75
C ALA A 188 -12.31 5.90 -47.18
N GLY A 189 -11.71 4.72 -47.43
CA GLY A 189 -11.58 4.12 -48.77
C GLY A 189 -11.99 2.66 -48.94
N ALA A 190 -12.59 1.97 -47.96
CA ALA A 190 -12.95 0.55 -48.09
C ALA A 190 -14.38 0.22 -47.61
N PRO A 191 -15.11 -0.70 -48.27
CA PRO A 191 -16.49 -1.01 -47.93
C PRO A 191 -16.59 -1.98 -46.76
N ASP A 192 -17.41 -1.58 -45.79
CA ASP A 192 -18.26 -2.35 -44.89
C ASP A 192 -17.83 -3.79 -44.58
N VAL A 193 -16.99 -3.94 -43.56
CA VAL A 193 -16.79 -5.22 -42.86
C VAL A 193 -17.43 -5.11 -41.49
N SER A 194 -18.43 -5.96 -41.28
CA SER A 194 -19.21 -6.08 -40.05
C SER A 194 -18.35 -6.16 -38.77
N PRO A 195 -18.84 -5.64 -37.63
CA PRO A 195 -18.08 -5.59 -36.40
C PRO A 195 -17.93 -7.01 -35.84
N PHE A 196 -16.70 -7.53 -35.89
CA PHE A 196 -16.29 -8.71 -35.15
C PHE A 196 -16.43 -8.40 -33.65
N LEU A 197 -17.58 -8.75 -33.07
CA LEU A 197 -17.74 -8.71 -31.62
C LEU A 197 -16.76 -9.68 -30.99
N ASP A 198 -15.94 -9.12 -30.10
CA ASP A 198 -14.76 -9.71 -29.47
C ASP A 198 -15.06 -11.08 -28.81
N PRO A 199 -14.39 -12.18 -29.23
CA PRO A 199 -14.51 -13.49 -28.59
C PRO A 199 -14.18 -13.50 -27.08
N LEU A 200 -13.46 -12.49 -26.61
CA LEU A 200 -13.02 -12.35 -25.22
C LEU A 200 -14.17 -11.98 -24.26
N LEU A 201 -15.12 -11.13 -24.67
CA LEU A 201 -16.22 -10.72 -23.80
C LEU A 201 -17.20 -11.87 -23.47
N GLY A 202 -17.36 -12.83 -24.39
CA GLY A 202 -18.17 -14.03 -24.16
C GLY A 202 -17.57 -14.99 -23.13
N GLN A 203 -16.24 -14.94 -22.91
CA GLN A 203 -15.56 -15.82 -21.95
C GLN A 203 -15.56 -15.27 -20.52
N VAL A 204 -15.62 -13.95 -20.34
CA VAL A 204 -15.65 -13.30 -19.00
C VAL A 204 -16.88 -13.75 -18.19
N GLY A 205 -18.01 -14.06 -18.86
CA GLY A 205 -19.23 -14.51 -18.21
C GLY A 205 -19.18 -15.90 -17.56
N ASN A 206 -18.22 -16.74 -17.97
CA ASN A 206 -18.07 -18.16 -17.59
C ASN A 206 -16.84 -18.38 -16.69
N LEU A 207 -16.29 -17.32 -16.12
CA LEU A 207 -15.14 -17.42 -15.24
C LEU A 207 -15.54 -18.11 -13.91
N PRO A 208 -14.73 -19.04 -13.37
CA PRO A 208 -15.10 -19.80 -12.18
C PRO A 208 -15.50 -18.98 -10.95
N ALA A 209 -14.89 -17.82 -10.67
CA ALA A 209 -15.33 -16.98 -9.55
C ALA A 209 -16.67 -16.30 -9.84
N VAL A 210 -16.89 -15.90 -11.10
CA VAL A 210 -18.18 -15.35 -11.56
C VAL A 210 -19.29 -16.39 -11.46
N GLU A 211 -19.05 -17.63 -11.89
CA GLU A 211 -19.99 -18.74 -11.74
C GLU A 211 -20.27 -19.05 -10.26
N PHE A 212 -19.23 -19.06 -9.43
CA PHE A 212 -19.38 -19.24 -7.99
C PHE A 212 -20.33 -18.21 -7.38
N LEU A 213 -20.17 -16.93 -7.73
CA LEU A 213 -21.01 -15.83 -7.25
C LEU A 213 -22.45 -15.96 -7.78
N LYS A 214 -22.63 -16.18 -9.09
CA LYS A 214 -23.96 -16.37 -9.71
C LYS A 214 -24.72 -17.58 -9.15
N ALA A 215 -24.00 -18.64 -8.74
CA ALA A 215 -24.60 -19.82 -8.16
C ALA A 215 -25.14 -19.60 -6.73
N GLN A 216 -24.78 -18.50 -6.07
CA GLN A 216 -25.23 -18.24 -4.70
C GLN A 216 -26.68 -17.81 -4.67
N ARG A 217 -27.55 -18.70 -4.18
CA ARG A 217 -28.95 -18.39 -3.92
C ARG A 217 -29.08 -17.83 -2.50
N VAL A 218 -28.98 -16.51 -2.36
CA VAL A 218 -29.14 -15.80 -1.08
C VAL A 218 -30.17 -14.70 -1.26
N ARG A 219 -31.13 -14.63 -0.32
CA ARG A 219 -32.14 -13.57 -0.36
C ARG A 219 -31.48 -12.20 -0.22
N GLY A 220 -31.73 -11.30 -1.16
CA GLY A 220 -31.15 -9.95 -1.15
C GLY A 220 -29.75 -9.87 -1.77
N TYR A 221 -29.21 -10.96 -2.33
CA TYR A 221 -28.03 -10.94 -3.17
C TYR A 221 -28.42 -11.23 -4.61
N ASN A 222 -27.95 -10.38 -5.53
CA ASN A 222 -27.94 -10.66 -6.96
C ASN A 222 -26.60 -10.18 -7.51
N TYR A 223 -26.01 -10.96 -8.40
CA TYR A 223 -24.74 -10.61 -9.04
C TYR A 223 -24.98 -9.50 -10.06
N ASN A 224 -24.31 -8.35 -9.91
CA ASN A 224 -24.51 -7.16 -10.73
C ASN A 224 -23.23 -6.73 -11.47
N SER A 225 -22.36 -7.71 -11.78
CA SER A 225 -21.13 -7.53 -12.57
C SER A 225 -20.14 -6.49 -12.03
N SER A 226 -20.13 -6.21 -10.73
CA SER A 226 -19.11 -5.35 -10.11
C SER A 226 -17.78 -6.10 -9.91
N LEU A 227 -16.77 -5.42 -9.35
CA LEU A 227 -15.48 -6.04 -9.03
C LEU A 227 -15.70 -7.27 -8.13
N LEU A 228 -15.00 -8.38 -8.40
CA LEU A 228 -15.22 -9.67 -7.71
C LEU A 228 -15.17 -9.56 -6.17
N HIS A 229 -14.31 -8.69 -5.64
CA HIS A 229 -14.18 -8.47 -4.19
C HIS A 229 -15.38 -7.71 -3.60
N GLU A 230 -15.96 -6.76 -4.34
CA GLU A 230 -17.17 -6.03 -3.93
C GLU A 230 -18.39 -6.97 -3.97
N GLU A 231 -18.52 -7.75 -5.03
CA GLU A 231 -19.56 -8.77 -5.18
C GLU A 231 -19.50 -9.82 -4.05
N PHE A 232 -18.30 -10.27 -3.71
CA PHE A 232 -18.11 -11.17 -2.58
C PHE A 232 -18.44 -10.53 -1.23
N GLY A 233 -18.13 -9.23 -1.06
CA GLY A 233 -18.55 -8.45 0.10
C GLY A 233 -20.08 -8.35 0.23
N ASN A 234 -20.77 -8.09 -0.88
CA ASN A 234 -22.23 -8.05 -0.96
C ASN A 234 -22.85 -9.41 -0.61
N LEU A 235 -22.29 -10.50 -1.13
CA LEU A 235 -22.69 -11.86 -0.79
C LEU A 235 -22.54 -12.15 0.71
N LEU A 236 -21.40 -11.78 1.31
CA LEU A 236 -21.17 -11.97 2.75
C LEU A 236 -22.21 -11.22 3.60
N ASN A 237 -22.53 -9.98 3.22
CA ASN A 237 -23.52 -9.17 3.91
C ASN A 237 -24.92 -9.81 3.82
N ALA A 238 -25.32 -10.28 2.63
CA ALA A 238 -26.60 -10.96 2.44
C ALA A 238 -26.68 -12.28 3.22
N LYS A 239 -25.60 -13.09 3.20
CA LYS A 239 -25.52 -14.33 3.98
C LYS A 239 -25.59 -14.06 5.48
N LYS A 240 -24.97 -12.98 5.95
CA LYS A 240 -25.03 -12.57 7.35
C LYS A 240 -26.44 -12.17 7.75
N ALA A 241 -27.13 -11.40 6.92
CA ALA A 241 -28.53 -11.02 7.17
C ALA A 241 -29.45 -12.25 7.20
N GLU A 242 -29.28 -13.21 6.28
CA GLU A 242 -30.03 -14.46 6.28
C GLU A 242 -29.76 -15.30 7.54
N TRP A 243 -28.49 -15.38 7.96
CA TRP A 243 -28.08 -16.03 9.20
C TRP A 243 -28.70 -15.37 10.43
N GLU A 244 -28.64 -14.04 10.53
CA GLU A 244 -29.23 -13.25 11.61
C GLU A 244 -30.76 -13.40 11.67
N ALA A 245 -31.44 -13.54 10.52
CA ALA A 245 -32.87 -13.80 10.47
C ALA A 245 -33.25 -15.18 11.03
N LYS A 246 -32.43 -16.21 10.78
CA LYS A 246 -32.63 -17.58 11.30
C LYS A 246 -32.16 -17.74 12.74
N HIS A 247 -31.13 -16.98 13.12
CA HIS A 247 -30.51 -17.01 14.44
C HIS A 247 -30.44 -15.59 14.99
N PRO A 248 -31.55 -15.08 15.56
CA PRO A 248 -31.62 -13.73 16.10
C PRO A 248 -30.48 -13.48 17.08
N LYS A 249 -29.78 -12.36 16.89
CA LYS A 249 -28.65 -11.99 17.72
C LYS A 249 -29.08 -11.90 19.19
N PRO A 250 -28.39 -12.59 20.12
CA PRO A 250 -28.66 -12.49 21.54
C PRO A 250 -28.63 -11.02 22.01
N LYS A 251 -29.57 -10.64 22.89
CA LYS A 251 -29.63 -9.26 23.42
C LYS A 251 -28.37 -9.02 24.25
N ALA A 252 -27.92 -7.77 24.35
CA ALA A 252 -26.72 -7.42 25.11
C ALA A 252 -26.86 -7.52 26.64
N ASN A 253 -27.87 -8.23 27.15
CA ASN A 253 -28.20 -8.34 28.56
C ASN A 253 -27.04 -9.01 29.34
N ARG A 254 -26.88 -8.65 30.61
CA ARG A 254 -25.68 -8.96 31.42
C ARG A 254 -25.57 -10.40 31.93
N THR A 255 -26.54 -11.29 31.68
CA THR A 255 -26.49 -12.66 32.21
C THR A 255 -25.33 -13.45 31.58
N VAL A 256 -24.69 -14.29 32.40
CA VAL A 256 -23.53 -15.11 31.98
C VAL A 256 -23.89 -16.03 30.81
N GLU A 257 -25.11 -16.58 30.84
CA GLU A 257 -25.64 -17.45 29.78
C GLU A 257 -25.79 -16.72 28.43
N GLU A 258 -26.26 -15.48 28.42
CA GLU A 258 -26.46 -14.72 27.18
C GLU A 258 -25.12 -14.34 26.53
N LYS A 259 -24.10 -14.05 27.35
CA LYS A 259 -22.72 -13.87 26.86
C LYS A 259 -22.17 -15.16 26.24
N ALA A 260 -22.41 -16.32 26.86
CA ALA A 260 -21.98 -17.60 26.31
C ALA A 260 -22.69 -17.92 24.98
N ARG A 261 -24.00 -17.65 24.92
CA ARG A 261 -24.82 -17.80 23.71
C ARG A 261 -24.32 -16.90 22.58
N ARG A 262 -23.99 -15.64 22.87
CA ARG A 262 -23.41 -14.71 21.89
C ARG A 262 -22.04 -15.16 21.38
N LYS A 263 -21.14 -15.61 22.25
CA LYS A 263 -19.84 -16.15 21.83
C LYS A 263 -20.00 -17.36 20.91
N LYS A 264 -20.93 -18.26 21.23
CA LYS A 264 -21.26 -19.41 20.38
C LYS A 264 -21.79 -18.95 19.01
N TRP A 265 -22.72 -18.00 19.01
CA TRP A 265 -23.28 -17.41 17.80
C TRP A 265 -22.21 -16.78 16.90
N GLU A 266 -21.30 -15.98 17.47
CA GLU A 266 -20.20 -15.34 16.73
C GLU A 266 -19.21 -16.39 16.18
N LYS A 267 -18.95 -17.46 16.93
CA LYS A 267 -18.10 -18.58 16.48
C LYS A 267 -18.71 -19.34 15.31
N GLU A 268 -20.02 -19.59 15.34
CA GLU A 268 -20.74 -20.25 14.25
C GLU A 268 -20.74 -19.39 12.98
N TRP A 269 -21.03 -18.09 13.08
CA TRP A 269 -20.93 -17.18 11.94
C TRP A 269 -19.52 -17.15 11.33
N LYS A 270 -18.48 -17.02 12.17
CA LYS A 270 -17.08 -17.02 11.70
C LYS A 270 -16.71 -18.31 10.95
N LYS A 271 -17.28 -19.45 11.34
CA LYS A 271 -17.06 -20.72 10.62
C LYS A 271 -17.67 -20.68 9.22
N ILE A 272 -18.88 -20.14 9.08
CA ILE A 272 -19.57 -19.97 7.79
C ILE A 272 -18.80 -18.98 6.91
N GLU A 273 -18.40 -17.84 7.48
CA GLU A 273 -17.61 -16.82 6.78
C GLU A 273 -16.28 -17.38 6.26
N ALA A 274 -15.56 -18.14 7.09
CA ALA A 274 -14.30 -18.77 6.70
C ALA A 274 -14.49 -19.80 5.57
N GLU A 275 -15.52 -20.63 5.65
CA GLU A 275 -15.85 -21.60 4.61
C GLU A 275 -16.21 -20.91 3.28
N LEU A 276 -16.96 -19.82 3.34
CA LEU A 276 -17.33 -19.06 2.15
C LEU A 276 -16.10 -18.39 1.51
N LYS A 277 -15.21 -17.79 2.32
CA LYS A 277 -13.93 -17.23 1.87
C LYS A 277 -13.06 -18.28 1.20
N LYS A 278 -12.96 -19.48 1.80
CA LYS A 278 -12.20 -20.59 1.25
C LYS A 278 -12.71 -21.02 -0.13
N ARG A 279 -14.04 -21.16 -0.30
CA ARG A 279 -14.64 -21.54 -1.58
C ARG A 279 -14.48 -20.47 -2.65
N PHE A 280 -14.61 -19.21 -2.27
CA PHE A 280 -14.39 -18.09 -3.19
C PHE A 280 -12.93 -18.03 -3.64
N GLN A 281 -11.98 -18.14 -2.70
CA GLN A 281 -10.56 -18.20 -3.02
C GLN A 281 -10.25 -19.35 -3.98
N PHE A 282 -10.77 -20.55 -3.72
CA PHE A 282 -10.61 -21.69 -4.62
C PHE A 282 -11.17 -21.41 -6.04
N ALA A 283 -12.29 -20.69 -6.14
CA ALA A 283 -12.85 -20.30 -7.43
C ALA A 283 -11.97 -19.29 -8.16
N VAL A 284 -11.38 -18.32 -7.44
CA VAL A 284 -10.42 -17.36 -7.98
C VAL A 284 -9.14 -18.07 -8.46
N GLU A 285 -8.62 -19.03 -7.69
CA GLU A 285 -7.46 -19.83 -8.08
C GLU A 285 -7.75 -20.63 -9.37
N LYS A 286 -8.92 -21.26 -9.46
CA LYS A 286 -9.33 -21.99 -10.68
C LYS A 286 -9.51 -21.06 -11.90
N GLU A 287 -10.00 -19.85 -11.67
CA GLU A 287 -10.12 -18.82 -12.71
C GLU A 287 -8.74 -18.40 -13.22
N PHE A 288 -7.82 -18.18 -12.29
CA PHE A 288 -6.44 -17.88 -12.58
C PHE A 288 -5.76 -19.02 -13.37
N ASP A 289 -5.93 -20.27 -12.97
CA ASP A 289 -5.44 -21.44 -13.72
C ASP A 289 -5.98 -21.47 -15.16
N SER A 290 -7.26 -21.13 -15.33
CA SER A 290 -7.92 -21.08 -16.64
C SER A 290 -7.32 -19.99 -17.52
N LEU A 291 -7.04 -18.80 -16.95
CA LEU A 291 -6.37 -17.70 -17.62
C LEU A 291 -4.94 -18.06 -18.02
N VAL A 292 -4.18 -18.70 -17.13
CA VAL A 292 -2.80 -19.15 -17.43
C VAL A 292 -2.79 -20.17 -18.58
N VAL A 293 -3.74 -21.12 -18.60
CA VAL A 293 -3.87 -22.07 -19.72
C VAL A 293 -4.24 -21.35 -21.02
N PHE A 294 -5.13 -20.37 -20.96
CA PHE A 294 -5.51 -19.56 -22.12
C PHE A 294 -4.32 -18.78 -22.68
N ILE A 295 -3.61 -18.03 -21.83
CA ILE A 295 -2.43 -17.25 -22.21
C ILE A 295 -1.37 -18.17 -22.79
N ARG A 296 -1.08 -19.31 -22.15
CA ARG A 296 -0.13 -20.30 -22.71
C ARG A 296 -0.50 -20.75 -24.12
N ARG A 297 -1.78 -20.94 -24.42
CA ARG A 297 -2.24 -21.34 -25.76
C ARG A 297 -2.12 -20.20 -26.77
N SER A 298 -2.38 -18.96 -26.37
CA SER A 298 -2.37 -17.80 -27.28
C SER A 298 -0.98 -17.24 -27.52
N THR A 299 -0.09 -17.26 -26.52
CA THR A 299 1.26 -16.67 -26.60
C THR A 299 2.37 -17.71 -26.75
N GLY A 300 2.10 -18.98 -26.42
CA GLY A 300 3.12 -20.04 -26.38
C GLY A 300 4.01 -20.02 -25.13
N LEU A 301 3.76 -19.10 -24.19
CA LEU A 301 4.54 -18.97 -22.95
C LEU A 301 4.24 -20.10 -21.96
N LYS A 302 5.25 -20.60 -21.26
CA LYS A 302 5.06 -21.57 -20.17
C LYS A 302 4.33 -20.93 -18.99
N ALA A 303 3.64 -21.73 -18.19
CA ALA A 303 2.84 -21.23 -17.07
C ALA A 303 3.64 -20.32 -16.11
N TRP A 304 4.89 -20.67 -15.79
CA TRP A 304 5.75 -19.83 -14.94
C TRP A 304 6.22 -18.55 -15.65
N GLU A 305 6.36 -18.56 -16.98
CA GLU A 305 6.69 -17.36 -17.77
C GLU A 305 5.50 -16.40 -17.77
N VAL A 306 4.28 -16.92 -17.86
CA VAL A 306 3.05 -16.15 -17.66
C VAL A 306 2.95 -15.59 -16.25
N MET A 307 3.31 -16.37 -15.21
CA MET A 307 3.38 -15.86 -13.83
C MET A 307 4.43 -14.77 -13.67
N VAL A 308 5.62 -14.99 -14.23
CA VAL A 308 6.73 -14.03 -14.18
C VAL A 308 6.33 -12.73 -14.89
N GLU A 309 5.65 -12.81 -16.03
CA GLU A 309 5.16 -11.64 -16.76
C GLU A 309 3.99 -10.95 -16.05
N LEU A 310 3.01 -11.69 -15.51
CA LEU A 310 1.86 -11.12 -14.78
C LEU A 310 2.25 -10.50 -13.44
N TYR A 311 3.16 -11.12 -12.69
CA TYR A 311 3.56 -10.66 -11.36
C TYR A 311 4.85 -9.81 -11.38
N GLY A 312 5.45 -9.57 -12.54
CA GLY A 312 6.66 -8.75 -12.69
C GLY A 312 7.87 -9.31 -11.93
N VAL A 313 7.92 -10.62 -11.70
CA VAL A 313 9.04 -11.26 -10.99
C VAL A 313 10.14 -11.52 -12.00
N GLY A 314 11.13 -10.63 -12.13
CA GLY A 314 12.16 -10.70 -13.16
C GLY A 314 12.79 -12.09 -13.38
N LYS A 315 13.12 -12.39 -14.64
CA LYS A 315 13.58 -13.72 -15.11
C LYS A 315 14.80 -14.26 -14.33
N GLU A 316 15.61 -13.40 -13.70
CA GLU A 316 16.75 -13.84 -12.88
C GLU A 316 16.39 -14.30 -11.45
N ALA A 317 15.21 -14.02 -10.90
CA ALA A 317 14.85 -14.39 -9.53
C ALA A 317 14.28 -15.82 -9.40
N VAL A 318 13.84 -16.42 -10.50
CA VAL A 318 13.40 -17.81 -10.53
C VAL A 318 14.59 -18.67 -10.90
N ILE A 319 15.26 -19.26 -9.89
CA ILE A 319 16.14 -20.41 -10.13
C ILE A 319 15.25 -21.46 -10.80
N LYS A 320 15.42 -21.65 -12.10
CA LYS A 320 14.60 -22.53 -12.95
C LYS A 320 14.37 -23.92 -12.32
N GLU A 321 15.33 -24.41 -11.52
CA GLU A 321 15.25 -25.67 -10.78
C GLU A 321 14.22 -25.69 -9.63
N GLU A 322 13.92 -24.57 -8.96
CA GLU A 322 12.93 -24.52 -7.88
C GLU A 322 11.49 -24.49 -8.42
N ALA A 323 11.24 -23.77 -9.50
CA ALA A 323 9.92 -23.75 -10.16
C ALA A 323 9.60 -25.07 -10.89
N GLU A 324 10.60 -25.73 -11.49
CA GLU A 324 10.45 -27.07 -12.06
C GLU A 324 10.19 -28.13 -10.97
N LYS A 325 10.75 -27.98 -9.77
CA LYS A 325 10.44 -28.84 -8.60
C LYS A 325 9.01 -28.71 -8.11
N VAL A 326 8.46 -27.49 -8.08
CA VAL A 326 7.06 -27.25 -7.63
C VAL A 326 6.05 -27.79 -8.65
N SER A 327 6.34 -27.69 -9.95
CA SER A 327 5.45 -28.19 -11.00
C SER A 327 5.49 -29.72 -11.19
N SER A 328 6.59 -30.38 -10.85
CA SER A 328 6.71 -31.84 -10.90
C SER A 328 6.08 -32.56 -9.70
N CYS A 329 5.79 -31.85 -8.60
CA CYS A 329 5.05 -32.40 -7.46
C CYS A 329 3.53 -32.53 -7.67
N SER A 330 2.97 -31.99 -8.76
CA SER A 330 1.52 -32.03 -9.04
C SER A 330 1.08 -33.15 -9.98
N ASN A 331 2.01 -34.03 -10.40
CA ASN A 331 1.71 -35.23 -11.19
C ASN A 331 2.00 -36.50 -10.38
N VAL A 332 1.21 -36.73 -9.32
CA VAL A 332 0.98 -38.06 -8.70
C VAL A 332 -0.48 -38.18 -8.34
#